data_AF-A0A965J152-F1
#
_entry.id   AF-A0A965J152-F1
#
_cell.length_a   1.000
_cell.length_b   1.000
_cell.length_c   1.000
_cell.angle_alpha   90.00
_cell.angle_beta   90.00
_cell.angle_gamma   90.00
#
_symmetry.space_group_name_H-M   'P 1'
#
loop_
_entity.id
_entity.type
_entity.pdbx_description
1 polymer ?
#
loop_
_entity_poly.entity_id
_entity_poly.type
_entity_poly.pdbx_seq_one_letter_code
_entity_poly.pdbx_strand_id
1 'polypeptide(L)'
;MEQELRSNSGWEKIFISSYFLLFERVLIPSFTDLTSMSDSTENKRKKVNLNKILIYTLLVVIIIASIVFLVKTLMDLKKSSELQSEAFQQQMNKLNNELNIEKGNYRRMTQNRDSLQDWVDYYHPMRSLIYNAKLRDQVVGALEFNPGDLAKFKIDSTSVVILDVKVSGNDLNYTVNYLVKNRKGEVQEVSPYELFIP
;
A
#
# COMPACT_ATOMS: atom_id res chain seq x y z
N MET A 1 -26.36 -2.53 7.27
CA MET A 1 -26.32 -1.07 7.10
C MET A 1 -27.62 -0.67 6.41
N GLU A 2 -28.76 -0.89 7.09
CA GLU A 2 -30.12 -0.85 6.52
C GLU A 2 -31.09 -0.08 7.44
N GLN A 3 -30.68 1.06 8.01
CA GLN A 3 -31.54 1.83 8.91
C GLN A 3 -31.81 3.29 8.50
N GLU A 4 -31.38 3.74 7.33
CA GLU A 4 -31.55 5.17 6.95
C GLU A 4 -32.59 5.47 5.86
N LEU A 5 -33.41 4.50 5.44
CA LEU A 5 -34.41 4.72 4.37
C LEU A 5 -35.82 5.10 4.85
N ARG A 6 -36.04 5.41 6.14
CA ARG A 6 -37.37 5.75 6.68
C ARG A 6 -37.60 7.19 7.16
N SER A 7 -36.66 8.12 6.94
CA SER A 7 -36.76 9.49 7.49
C SER A 7 -37.22 10.58 6.51
N ASN A 8 -37.49 10.30 5.23
CA ASN A 8 -37.74 11.35 4.23
C ASN A 8 -39.22 11.71 3.96
N SER A 9 -40.20 10.99 4.53
CA SER A 9 -41.62 11.28 4.29
C SER A 9 -42.25 12.31 5.24
N GLY A 10 -41.54 12.70 6.30
CA GLY A 10 -42.03 13.67 7.30
C GLY A 10 -41.85 15.12 6.86
N TRP A 11 -40.74 15.44 6.20
CA TRP A 11 -40.39 16.81 5.84
C TRP A 11 -41.21 17.35 4.67
N GLU A 12 -41.52 16.53 3.67
CA GLU A 12 -42.38 16.95 2.55
C GLU A 12 -43.81 17.30 3.00
N LYS A 13 -44.35 16.57 3.99
CA LYS A 13 -45.68 16.88 4.56
C LYS A 13 -45.69 18.18 5.35
N ILE A 14 -44.62 18.49 6.08
CA ILE A 14 -44.49 19.73 6.85
C ILE A 14 -44.31 20.93 5.91
N PHE A 15 -43.54 20.77 4.83
CA PHE A 15 -43.36 21.83 3.84
C PHE A 15 -44.68 22.14 3.12
N ILE A 16 -45.41 21.14 2.62
CA ILE A 16 -46.71 21.36 1.94
C ILE A 16 -47.76 21.96 2.90
N SER A 17 -47.80 21.51 4.17
CA SER A 17 -48.73 22.05 5.18
C SER A 17 -48.43 23.50 5.56
N SER A 18 -47.16 23.89 5.62
CA SER A 18 -46.73 25.26 5.94
C SER A 18 -47.05 26.24 4.81
N TYR A 19 -46.89 25.80 3.55
CA TYR A 19 -47.23 26.61 2.38
C TYR A 19 -48.75 26.74 2.16
N PHE A 20 -49.55 25.72 2.49
CA PHE A 20 -51.01 25.82 2.45
C PHE A 20 -51.53 26.87 3.46
N LEU A 21 -50.97 26.91 4.67
CA LEU A 21 -51.35 27.91 5.70
C LEU A 21 -50.91 29.34 5.35
N LEU A 22 -49.77 29.49 4.65
CA LEU A 22 -49.33 30.80 4.13
C LEU A 22 -50.18 31.26 2.93
N PHE A 23 -50.65 30.34 2.09
CA PHE A 23 -51.57 30.64 0.99
C PHE A 23 -52.96 31.03 1.51
N GLU A 24 -53.45 30.39 2.57
CA GLU A 24 -54.71 30.74 3.24
C GLU A 24 -54.66 32.11 3.93
N ARG A 25 -53.54 32.45 4.61
CA ARG A 25 -53.45 33.71 5.37
C ARG A 25 -53.10 34.95 4.56
N VAL A 26 -52.43 34.81 3.41
CA VAL A 26 -51.98 35.97 2.62
C VAL A 26 -52.97 36.33 1.50
N LEU A 27 -53.81 35.40 1.03
CA LEU A 27 -54.71 35.62 -0.11
C LEU A 27 -56.21 35.67 0.21
N ILE A 28 -56.65 35.31 1.42
CA ILE A 28 -58.09 35.30 1.79
C ILE A 28 -58.61 36.57 2.51
N PRO A 29 -57.83 37.46 3.17
CA PRO A 29 -58.45 38.56 3.91
C PRO A 29 -59.10 39.63 3.01
N SER A 30 -59.01 39.51 1.68
CA SER A 30 -59.68 40.39 0.73
C SER A 30 -60.99 39.84 0.15
N PHE A 31 -61.47 38.66 0.56
CA PHE A 31 -62.68 38.05 -0.02
C PHE A 31 -63.82 37.72 0.97
N THR A 32 -63.66 37.94 2.29
CA THR A 32 -64.66 37.52 3.31
C THR A 32 -65.22 38.64 4.19
N ASP A 33 -65.25 39.89 3.70
CA ASP A 33 -65.80 41.02 4.46
C ASP A 33 -66.96 41.73 3.76
N LEU A 34 -67.87 40.96 3.14
CA LEU A 34 -69.07 41.52 2.51
C LEU A 34 -70.30 40.60 2.56
N THR A 35 -70.67 40.12 3.74
CA THR A 35 -72.06 39.73 4.04
C THR A 35 -72.45 40.06 5.49
N SER A 36 -72.64 41.35 5.78
CA SER A 36 -73.66 41.78 6.73
C SER A 36 -74.20 43.15 6.29
N MET A 37 -75.52 43.27 6.28
CA MET A 37 -76.29 44.31 5.60
C MET A 37 -76.83 45.30 6.65
N SER A 38 -76.52 46.59 6.53
CA SER A 38 -77.44 47.70 6.86
C SER A 38 -76.84 49.05 6.45
N ASP A 39 -77.57 49.65 5.51
CA ASP A 39 -77.83 51.07 5.29
C ASP A 39 -76.83 52.04 4.65
N SER A 40 -77.33 52.53 3.51
CA SER A 40 -77.28 53.90 3.01
C SER A 40 -76.11 54.30 2.10
N THR A 41 -76.50 54.50 0.85
CA THR A 41 -76.10 55.58 -0.06
C THR A 41 -74.77 55.50 -0.83
N GLU A 42 -74.90 55.85 -2.11
CA GLU A 42 -73.87 56.14 -3.13
C GLU A 42 -73.16 54.98 -3.84
N ASN A 43 -73.77 54.60 -4.97
CA ASN A 43 -73.11 53.97 -6.11
C ASN A 43 -72.04 54.92 -6.72
N LYS A 44 -70.83 54.92 -6.14
CA LYS A 44 -69.63 55.41 -6.83
C LYS A 44 -68.95 54.20 -7.49
N ARG A 45 -69.13 54.08 -8.80
CA ARG A 45 -68.40 53.13 -9.65
C ARG A 45 -66.90 53.19 -9.32
N LYS A 46 -66.40 52.19 -8.61
CA LYS A 46 -64.98 52.02 -8.29
C LYS A 46 -64.25 51.83 -9.62
N LYS A 47 -63.59 52.88 -10.13
CA LYS A 47 -62.63 52.74 -11.25
C LYS A 47 -61.51 51.82 -10.76
N VAL A 48 -61.56 50.56 -11.17
CA VAL A 48 -60.50 49.59 -10.92
C VAL A 48 -59.28 50.10 -11.67
N ASN A 49 -58.19 50.39 -10.93
CA ASN A 49 -56.94 50.83 -11.54
C ASN A 49 -56.28 49.64 -12.24
N LEU A 50 -56.65 49.38 -13.51
CA LEU A 50 -56.14 48.26 -14.33
C LEU A 50 -54.61 48.18 -14.31
N ASN A 51 -53.92 49.31 -14.27
CA ASN A 51 -52.45 49.36 -14.21
C ASN A 51 -51.90 48.69 -12.94
N LYS A 52 -52.58 48.79 -11.80
CA LYS A 52 -52.15 48.13 -10.56
C LYS A 52 -52.32 46.61 -10.66
N ILE A 53 -53.41 46.14 -11.26
CA ILE A 53 -53.67 44.71 -11.47
C ILE A 53 -52.62 44.10 -12.40
N LEU A 54 -52.29 44.78 -13.51
CA LEU A 54 -51.24 44.35 -14.43
C LEU A 54 -49.86 44.26 -13.76
N ILE A 55 -49.52 45.21 -12.88
CA ILE A 55 -48.26 45.18 -12.14
C ILE A 55 -48.22 43.99 -11.17
N TYR A 56 -49.33 43.70 -10.47
CA TYR A 56 -49.39 42.57 -9.55
C TYR A 56 -49.33 41.22 -10.29
N THR A 57 -50.01 41.06 -11.42
CA THR A 57 -49.94 39.81 -12.19
C THR A 57 -48.54 39.57 -12.74
N LEU A 58 -47.84 40.62 -13.20
CA LEU A 58 -46.45 40.53 -13.65
C LEU A 58 -45.50 40.11 -12.52
N LEU A 59 -45.68 40.68 -11.31
CA LEU A 59 -44.91 40.32 -10.12
C LEU A 59 -45.09 38.84 -9.74
N VAL A 60 -46.32 38.33 -9.78
CA VAL A 60 -46.61 36.92 -9.49
C VAL A 60 -45.93 35.99 -10.49
N VAL A 61 -45.95 36.33 -11.79
CA VAL A 61 -45.28 35.53 -12.83
C VAL A 61 -43.77 35.49 -12.63
N ILE A 62 -43.15 36.62 -12.25
CA ILE A 62 -41.71 36.69 -11.97
C ILE A 62 -41.36 35.78 -10.78
N ILE A 63 -42.14 35.83 -9.70
CA ILE A 63 -41.91 35.01 -8.50
C ILE A 63 -42.01 33.51 -8.84
N ILE A 64 -43.03 33.11 -9.60
CA ILE A 64 -43.19 31.70 -10.02
C ILE A 64 -42.01 31.27 -10.91
N ALA A 65 -41.59 32.10 -11.86
CA ALA A 65 -40.44 31.80 -12.71
C ALA A 65 -39.14 31.65 -11.90
N SER A 66 -38.91 32.49 -10.89
CA SER A 66 -37.77 32.37 -9.98
C SER A 66 -37.79 31.08 -9.16
N ILE A 67 -38.95 30.65 -8.69
CA ILE A 67 -39.09 29.40 -7.93
C ILE A 67 -38.81 28.19 -8.82
N VAL A 68 -39.38 28.16 -10.04
CA VAL A 68 -39.12 27.07 -11.00
C VAL A 68 -37.64 27.01 -11.36
N PHE A 69 -37.00 28.16 -11.54
CA PHE A 69 -35.56 28.23 -11.79
C PHE A 69 -34.73 27.68 -10.62
N LEU A 70 -35.06 28.04 -9.38
CA LEU A 70 -34.39 27.54 -8.17
C LEU A 70 -34.55 26.02 -8.00
N VAL A 71 -35.74 25.47 -8.26
CA VAL A 71 -35.95 24.02 -8.15
C VAL A 71 -35.10 23.27 -9.20
N LYS A 72 -35.03 23.81 -10.43
CA LYS A 72 -34.23 23.20 -11.49
C LYS A 72 -32.73 23.21 -11.15
N THR A 73 -32.20 24.32 -10.64
CA THR A 73 -30.79 24.40 -10.25
C THR A 73 -30.45 23.46 -9.09
N LEU A 74 -31.36 23.30 -8.11
CA LEU A 74 -31.17 22.35 -7.01
C LEU A 74 -31.18 20.89 -7.51
N MET A 75 -32.04 20.55 -8.47
CA MET A 75 -32.06 19.21 -9.07
C MET A 75 -30.78 18.90 -9.84
N ASP A 76 -30.28 19.84 -10.63
CA ASP A 76 -29.02 19.69 -11.37
C ASP A 76 -27.82 19.59 -10.42
N LEU A 77 -27.82 20.36 -9.32
CA LEU A 77 -26.80 20.27 -8.28
C LEU A 77 -26.80 18.91 -7.59
N LYS A 78 -27.99 18.38 -7.23
CA LYS A 78 -28.13 17.07 -6.61
C LYS A 78 -27.62 15.97 -7.55
N LYS A 79 -28.04 15.98 -8.82
CA LYS A 79 -27.61 15.00 -9.81
C LYS A 79 -26.10 15.04 -10.04
N SER A 80 -25.51 16.23 -10.12
CA SER A 80 -24.05 16.35 -10.27
C SER A 80 -23.30 15.89 -9.02
N SER A 81 -23.84 16.12 -7.83
CA SER A 81 -23.25 15.63 -6.58
C SER A 81 -23.29 14.10 -6.47
N GLU A 82 -24.39 13.47 -6.90
CA GLU A 82 -24.52 12.01 -6.93
C GLU A 82 -23.51 11.39 -7.91
N LEU A 83 -23.38 11.97 -9.11
CA LEU A 83 -22.39 11.51 -10.10
C LEU A 83 -20.95 11.67 -9.61
N GLN A 84 -20.63 12.76 -8.91
CA GLN A 84 -19.31 12.95 -8.32
C GLN A 84 -19.03 11.95 -7.19
N SER A 85 -20.03 11.67 -6.36
CA SER A 85 -19.92 10.67 -5.28
C SER A 85 -19.68 9.27 -5.85
N GLU A 86 -20.42 8.89 -6.90
CA GLU A 86 -20.24 7.61 -7.57
C GLU A 86 -18.85 7.50 -8.23
N ALA A 87 -18.42 8.54 -8.94
CA ALA A 87 -17.08 8.57 -9.54
C ALA A 87 -15.98 8.46 -8.47
N PHE A 88 -16.14 9.13 -7.33
CA PHE A 88 -15.20 9.04 -6.22
C PHE A 88 -15.18 7.64 -5.59
N GLN A 89 -16.34 7.00 -5.41
CA GLN A 89 -16.40 5.62 -4.92
C GLN A 89 -15.73 4.64 -5.88
N GLN A 90 -15.92 4.80 -7.19
CA GLN A 90 -15.25 3.99 -8.21
C GLN A 90 -13.73 4.16 -8.15
N GLN A 91 -13.25 5.40 -7.99
CA GLN A 91 -11.81 5.67 -7.82
C GLN A 91 -11.26 5.04 -6.55
N MET A 92 -11.97 5.13 -5.41
CA MET A 92 -11.56 4.48 -4.17
C MET A 92 -11.52 2.96 -4.28
N ASN A 93 -12.51 2.36 -4.95
CA ASN A 93 -12.51 0.92 -5.17
C ASN A 93 -11.34 0.48 -6.07
N LYS A 94 -11.04 1.25 -7.13
CA LYS A 94 -9.89 1.00 -7.98
C LYS A 94 -8.58 1.11 -7.20
N LEU A 95 -8.41 2.17 -6.41
CA LEU A 95 -7.22 2.38 -5.59
C LEU A 95 -7.04 1.27 -4.54
N ASN A 96 -8.13 0.84 -3.89
CA ASN A 96 -8.10 -0.28 -2.96
C ASN A 96 -7.68 -1.59 -3.64
N ASN A 97 -8.16 -1.84 -4.86
CA ASN A 97 -7.76 -3.01 -5.63
C ASN A 97 -6.27 -2.96 -6.01
N GLU A 98 -5.78 -1.82 -6.48
CA GLU A 98 -4.36 -1.62 -6.80
C GLU A 98 -3.47 -1.83 -5.55
N LEU A 99 -3.89 -1.28 -4.41
CA LEU A 99 -3.17 -1.43 -3.13
C LEU A 99 -3.14 -2.88 -2.65
N ASN A 100 -4.21 -3.65 -2.86
CA ASN A 100 -4.25 -5.07 -2.53
C ASN A 100 -3.34 -5.90 -3.45
N ILE A 101 -3.29 -5.58 -4.74
CA ILE A 101 -2.37 -6.21 -5.70
C ILE A 101 -0.93 -5.93 -5.27
N GLU A 102 -0.61 -4.67 -4.96
CA GLU A 102 0.75 -4.26 -4.59
C GLU A 102 1.21 -4.90 -3.28
N LYS A 103 0.33 -4.97 -2.26
CA LYS A 103 0.60 -5.74 -1.04
C LYS A 103 0.87 -7.22 -1.33
N GLY A 104 0.12 -7.81 -2.26
CA GLY A 104 0.33 -9.19 -2.71
C GLY A 104 1.69 -9.37 -3.36
N ASN A 105 2.11 -8.47 -4.24
CA ASN A 105 3.41 -8.47 -4.90
C ASN A 105 4.55 -8.33 -3.88
N TYR A 106 4.43 -7.38 -2.95
CA TYR A 106 5.40 -7.19 -1.87
C TYR A 106 5.60 -8.47 -1.06
N ARG A 107 4.51 -9.12 -0.63
CA ARG A 107 4.57 -10.37 0.13
C ARG A 107 5.27 -11.49 -0.65
N ARG A 108 5.02 -11.64 -1.95
CA ARG A 108 5.70 -12.63 -2.80
C ARG A 108 7.20 -12.31 -2.92
N MET A 109 7.56 -11.04 -3.10
CA MET A 109 8.96 -10.62 -3.13
C MET A 109 9.68 -10.92 -1.82
N THR A 110 9.05 -10.66 -0.67
CA THR A 110 9.62 -10.99 0.64
C THR A 110 9.83 -12.50 0.78
N GLN A 111 8.85 -13.32 0.41
CA GLN A 111 8.97 -14.78 0.43
C GLN A 111 10.11 -15.29 -0.46
N ASN A 112 10.26 -14.71 -1.67
CA ASN A 112 11.35 -15.05 -2.57
C ASN A 112 12.72 -14.61 -2.03
N ARG A 113 12.79 -13.45 -1.37
CA ARG A 113 14.02 -12.99 -0.72
C ARG A 113 14.43 -13.94 0.41
N ASP A 114 13.47 -14.33 1.24
CA ASP A 114 13.73 -15.20 2.39
C ASP A 114 14.14 -16.61 1.94
N SER A 115 13.56 -17.14 0.85
CA SER A 115 13.99 -18.43 0.29
C SER A 115 15.38 -18.35 -0.34
N LEU A 116 15.72 -17.27 -1.05
CA LEU A 116 17.07 -17.06 -1.56
C LEU A 116 18.10 -16.92 -0.43
N GLN A 117 17.72 -16.27 0.67
CA GLN A 117 18.58 -16.15 1.84
C GLN A 117 18.90 -17.54 2.43
N ASP A 118 17.91 -18.42 2.54
CA ASP A 118 18.10 -19.79 3.02
C ASP A 118 19.12 -20.57 2.16
N TRP A 119 19.03 -20.45 0.84
CA TRP A 119 20.02 -21.03 -0.08
C TRP A 119 21.42 -20.43 0.10
N VAL A 120 21.52 -19.11 0.24
CA VAL A 120 22.80 -18.43 0.47
C VAL A 120 23.42 -18.89 1.79
N ASP A 121 22.63 -18.95 2.85
CA ASP A 121 23.08 -19.36 4.18
C ASP A 121 23.52 -20.83 4.19
N TYR A 122 22.85 -21.70 3.42
CA TYR A 122 23.24 -23.09 3.23
C TYR A 122 24.61 -23.23 2.52
N TYR A 123 24.84 -22.46 1.45
CA TYR A 123 26.08 -22.57 0.66
C TYR A 123 27.26 -21.76 1.21
N HIS A 124 27.00 -20.72 2.00
CA HIS A 124 28.04 -19.88 2.57
C HIS A 124 29.14 -20.66 3.33
N PRO A 125 28.83 -21.59 4.25
CA PRO A 125 29.87 -22.39 4.92
C PRO A 125 30.59 -23.34 3.96
N MET A 126 29.94 -23.81 2.89
CA MET A 126 30.61 -24.65 1.89
C MET A 126 31.64 -23.87 1.07
N ARG A 127 31.45 -22.56 0.89
CA ARG A 127 32.38 -21.72 0.13
C ARG A 127 33.78 -21.72 0.76
N SER A 128 33.89 -21.65 2.08
CA SER A 128 35.18 -21.71 2.76
C SER A 128 35.84 -23.09 2.64
N LEU A 129 35.06 -24.16 2.72
CA LEU A 129 35.54 -25.54 2.52
C LEU A 129 36.08 -25.75 1.09
N ILE A 130 35.32 -25.34 0.07
CA ILE A 130 35.72 -25.45 -1.34
C ILE A 130 36.97 -24.60 -1.60
N TYR A 131 37.01 -23.40 -1.06
CA TYR A 131 38.15 -22.50 -1.20
C TYR A 131 39.41 -23.09 -0.54
N ASN A 132 39.30 -23.63 0.68
CA ASN A 132 40.42 -24.28 1.37
C ASN A 132 40.88 -25.54 0.62
N ALA A 133 39.96 -26.33 0.07
CA ALA A 133 40.31 -27.48 -0.76
C ALA A 133 41.05 -27.05 -2.04
N LYS A 134 40.58 -26.00 -2.70
CA LYS A 134 41.25 -25.46 -3.90
C LYS A 134 42.64 -24.91 -3.57
N LEU A 135 42.79 -24.19 -2.46
CA LEU A 135 44.07 -23.71 -1.96
C LEU A 135 45.03 -24.87 -1.68
N ARG A 136 44.53 -25.93 -1.01
CA ARG A 136 45.32 -27.14 -0.77
C ARG A 136 45.79 -27.77 -2.08
N ASP A 137 44.90 -27.95 -3.05
CA ASP A 137 45.26 -28.54 -4.34
C ASP A 137 46.29 -27.69 -5.11
N GLN A 138 46.15 -26.36 -5.07
CA GLN A 138 47.10 -25.44 -5.69
C GLN A 138 48.47 -25.49 -5.02
N VAL A 139 48.51 -25.51 -3.70
CA VAL A 139 49.78 -25.52 -2.94
C VAL A 139 50.45 -26.88 -3.03
N VAL A 140 49.72 -27.98 -2.88
CA VAL A 140 50.27 -29.35 -2.93
C VAL A 140 51.01 -29.63 -4.23
N GLY A 141 50.51 -29.15 -5.36
CA GLY A 141 51.21 -29.30 -6.65
C GLY A 141 52.57 -28.60 -6.74
N ALA A 142 52.86 -27.65 -5.84
CA ALA A 142 54.11 -26.89 -5.80
C ALA A 142 55.04 -27.31 -4.64
N LEU A 143 54.65 -28.27 -3.81
CA LEU A 143 55.45 -28.72 -2.68
C LEU A 143 56.51 -29.76 -3.09
N GLU A 144 57.66 -29.72 -2.42
CA GLU A 144 58.76 -30.68 -2.66
C GLU A 144 58.43 -32.10 -2.19
N PHE A 145 57.46 -32.26 -1.28
CA PHE A 145 57.10 -33.55 -0.72
C PHE A 145 55.61 -33.83 -0.87
N ASN A 146 55.28 -35.05 -1.31
CA ASN A 146 53.91 -35.53 -1.40
C ASN A 146 53.54 -36.40 -0.19
N PRO A 147 52.26 -36.48 0.16
CA PRO A 147 51.77 -37.49 1.10
C PRO A 147 52.19 -38.90 0.67
N GLY A 148 52.79 -39.65 1.58
CA GLY A 148 53.38 -40.97 1.33
C GLY A 148 54.90 -40.96 1.15
N ASP A 149 55.50 -39.79 0.88
CA ASP A 149 56.94 -39.69 0.71
C ASP A 149 57.70 -39.85 2.03
N LEU A 150 58.92 -40.36 1.91
CA LEU A 150 59.83 -40.55 3.03
C LEU A 150 60.81 -39.37 3.10
N ALA A 151 60.79 -38.65 4.22
CA ALA A 151 61.64 -37.49 4.48
C ALA A 151 62.55 -37.74 5.68
N LYS A 152 63.61 -36.94 5.81
CA LYS A 152 64.44 -36.90 7.02
C LYS A 152 64.37 -35.53 7.68
N PHE A 153 64.42 -35.52 9.00
CA PHE A 153 64.57 -34.28 9.76
C PHE A 153 65.99 -33.72 9.65
N LYS A 154 66.13 -32.43 9.35
CA LYS A 154 67.45 -31.76 9.23
C LYS A 154 68.27 -31.78 10.52
N ILE A 155 67.62 -31.84 11.68
CA ILE A 155 68.28 -31.73 12.99
C ILE A 155 68.93 -33.05 13.41
N ASP A 156 68.17 -34.15 13.32
CA ASP A 156 68.57 -35.46 13.87
C ASP A 156 68.67 -36.57 12.81
N SER A 157 68.39 -36.25 11.54
CA SER A 157 68.35 -37.20 10.40
C SER A 157 67.36 -38.36 10.57
N THR A 158 66.40 -38.25 11.50
CA THR A 158 65.40 -39.30 11.72
C THR A 158 64.48 -39.42 10.50
N SER A 159 64.30 -40.65 10.00
CA SER A 159 63.39 -40.93 8.90
C SER A 159 61.93 -40.86 9.36
N VAL A 160 61.14 -40.08 8.64
CA VAL A 160 59.70 -39.92 8.85
C VAL A 160 58.95 -40.09 7.54
N VAL A 161 57.70 -40.53 7.64
CA VAL A 161 56.78 -40.62 6.49
C VAL A 161 55.81 -39.47 6.57
N ILE A 162 55.63 -38.75 5.47
CA ILE A 162 54.65 -37.67 5.38
C ILE A 162 53.27 -38.30 5.20
N LEU A 163 52.36 -38.01 6.11
CA LEU A 163 50.98 -38.53 6.09
C LEU A 163 50.04 -37.60 5.32
N ASP A 164 50.13 -36.30 5.59
CA ASP A 164 49.27 -35.29 4.98
C ASP A 164 49.94 -33.91 5.02
N VAL A 165 49.43 -33.00 4.20
CA VAL A 165 49.82 -31.59 4.17
C VAL A 165 48.68 -30.75 4.73
N LYS A 166 48.96 -30.02 5.80
CA LYS A 166 48.04 -29.05 6.38
C LYS A 166 48.38 -27.67 5.85
N VAL A 167 47.48 -27.14 5.03
CA VAL A 167 47.54 -25.76 4.52
C VAL A 167 46.53 -24.94 5.30
N SER A 168 46.97 -23.83 5.90
CA SER A 168 46.12 -22.90 6.65
C SER A 168 46.37 -21.48 6.18
N GLY A 169 45.34 -20.64 6.12
CA GLY A 169 45.48 -19.23 5.72
C GLY A 169 44.54 -18.83 4.58
N ASN A 170 44.95 -17.82 3.81
CA ASN A 170 44.21 -17.30 2.65
C ASN A 170 45.13 -17.19 1.41
N ASP A 171 44.60 -16.69 0.29
CA ASP A 171 45.33 -16.58 -0.99
C ASP A 171 46.59 -15.70 -0.90
N LEU A 172 46.65 -14.78 0.07
CA LEU A 172 47.74 -13.80 0.22
C LEU A 172 48.78 -14.21 1.25
N ASN A 173 48.38 -14.95 2.27
CA ASN A 173 49.26 -15.42 3.34
C ASN A 173 48.77 -16.78 3.82
N TYR A 174 49.58 -17.81 3.57
CA TYR A 174 49.30 -19.17 3.96
C TYR A 174 50.52 -19.81 4.63
N THR A 175 50.24 -20.70 5.57
CA THR A 175 51.22 -21.53 6.27
C THR A 175 51.02 -22.97 5.85
N VAL A 176 52.11 -23.63 5.46
CA VAL A 176 52.14 -25.05 5.13
C VAL A 176 52.86 -25.79 6.24
N ASN A 177 52.23 -26.81 6.80
CA ASN A 177 52.86 -27.75 7.72
C ASN A 177 52.61 -29.19 7.24
N TYR A 178 53.58 -30.07 7.46
CA TYR A 178 53.46 -31.49 7.18
C TYR A 178 53.05 -32.23 8.44
N LEU A 179 52.12 -33.16 8.30
CA LEU A 179 51.82 -34.15 9.32
C LEU A 179 52.73 -35.36 9.07
N VAL A 180 53.69 -35.61 9.94
CA VAL A 180 54.67 -36.68 9.76
C VAL A 180 54.52 -37.77 10.82
N LYS A 181 54.82 -39.01 10.42
CA LYS A 181 54.84 -40.18 11.31
C LYS A 181 56.25 -40.72 11.44
N ASN A 182 56.73 -40.86 12.67
CA ASN A 182 58.02 -41.47 12.94
C ASN A 182 57.92 -43.01 12.97
N ARG A 183 59.07 -43.69 13.04
CA ARG A 183 59.14 -45.17 13.14
C ARG A 183 58.47 -45.74 14.39
N LYS A 184 58.30 -44.93 15.45
CA LYS A 184 57.62 -45.31 16.69
C LYS A 184 56.09 -45.17 16.58
N GLY A 185 55.61 -44.62 15.47
CA GLY A 185 54.19 -44.44 15.20
C GLY A 185 53.61 -43.13 15.71
N GLU A 186 54.42 -42.24 16.30
CA GLU A 186 53.99 -40.93 16.78
C GLU A 186 53.81 -39.97 15.60
N VAL A 187 52.74 -39.17 15.68
CA VAL A 187 52.37 -38.20 14.66
C VAL A 187 52.71 -36.80 15.16
N GLN A 188 53.46 -36.03 14.39
CA GLN A 188 53.90 -34.68 14.72
C GLN A 188 53.64 -33.73 13.55
N GLU A 189 53.32 -32.48 13.86
CA GLU A 189 53.16 -31.41 12.86
C GLU A 189 54.48 -30.65 12.77
N VAL A 190 55.04 -30.56 11.56
CA VAL A 190 56.39 -30.03 11.32
C VAL A 190 56.40 -29.09 10.13
N SER A 191 57.23 -28.05 10.20
CA SER A 191 57.34 -27.09 9.11
C SER A 191 58.20 -27.63 7.95
N PRO A 192 57.95 -27.21 6.69
CA PRO A 192 58.71 -27.66 5.52
C PRO A 192 60.22 -27.50 5.65
N TYR A 193 60.66 -26.45 6.34
CA TYR A 193 62.07 -26.15 6.51
C TYR A 193 62.82 -27.16 7.39
N GLU A 194 62.11 -27.94 8.21
CA GLU A 194 62.69 -28.95 9.10
C GLU A 194 62.97 -30.28 8.39
N LEU A 195 62.44 -30.46 7.17
CA LEU A 195 62.55 -31.68 6.39
C LEU A 195 63.51 -31.52 5.21
N PHE A 196 64.17 -32.61 4.82
CA PHE A 196 64.96 -32.70 3.59
C PHE A 196 64.78 -34.07 2.93
N ILE A 197 65.00 -34.10 1.62
CA ILE A 197 64.95 -35.33 0.82
C ILE A 197 66.17 -36.21 1.20
N PRO A 198 65.95 -37.50 1.53
CA PRO A 198 66.96 -38.37 2.11
C PRO A 198 68.19 -38.66 1.26
#